data_AF-A0A527YAD7-F1
#
_entry.id   AF-A0A527YAD7-F1
#
_cell.length_a   1.000
_cell.length_b   1.000
_cell.length_c   1.000
_cell.angle_alpha   90.00
_cell.angle_beta   90.00
_cell.angle_gamma   90.00
#
_symmetry.space_group_name_H-M   'P 1'
#
loop_
_entity.id
_entity.type
_entity.pdbx_description
1 polymer ?
#
loop_
_entity_poly.entity_id
_entity_poly.type
_entity_poly.pdbx_seq_one_letter_code
_entity_poly.pdbx_strand_id
1 'polypeptide(L)' 'IEHQWAGLRSFVSDGSPVVGFDDKAEGFFWLAGQGGYGIKTSPALARACRDLIGTGRLPDDLLRQGIEPGDLAPL' A
#
# COMPACT_ATOMS: atom_id res chain seq x y z
N ILE A 1 28.61 -16.07 -13.63
CA ILE A 1 27.81 -15.07 -12.91
C ILE A 1 28.74 -14.44 -11.88
N GLU A 2 29.03 -13.15 -11.97
CA GLU A 2 29.97 -12.48 -11.04
C GLU A 2 29.29 -12.10 -9.71
N HIS A 3 27.96 -11.90 -9.72
CA HIS A 3 27.18 -11.61 -8.52
C HIS A 3 25.80 -12.28 -8.55
N GLN A 4 25.41 -12.87 -7.43
CA GLN A 4 24.08 -13.45 -7.20
C GLN A 4 23.52 -12.94 -5.88
N TRP A 5 22.25 -12.54 -5.88
CA TRP A 5 21.49 -12.25 -4.68
C TRP A 5 20.03 -12.67 -4.85
N ALA A 6 19.33 -12.76 -3.73
CA ALA A 6 17.89 -12.93 -3.69
C ALA A 6 17.28 -11.77 -2.89
N GLY A 7 16.05 -11.39 -3.27
CA GLY A 7 15.23 -10.44 -2.54
C GLY A 7 13.86 -11.04 -2.27
N LEU A 8 13.27 -10.71 -1.13
CA LEU A 8 11.90 -11.11 -0.82
C LEU A 8 10.92 -10.14 -1.47
N ARG A 9 9.87 -10.71 -2.06
CA ARG A 9 8.68 -9.98 -2.53
C ARG A 9 7.49 -10.54 -1.76
N SER A 10 6.88 -9.72 -0.91
CA SER A 10 5.78 -10.15 -0.03
C SER A 10 4.43 -9.75 -0.62
N PHE A 11 3.49 -10.69 -0.65
CA PHE A 11 2.14 -10.53 -1.20
C PHE A 11 1.09 -10.90 -0.16
N VAL A 12 -0.06 -10.26 -0.23
CA VAL A 12 -1.32 -10.74 0.35
C VAL A 12 -2.15 -11.45 -0.73
N SER A 13 -3.29 -12.02 -0.35
CA SER A 13 -4.06 -12.95 -1.18
C SER A 13 -4.54 -12.39 -2.52
N ASP A 14 -4.84 -11.10 -2.59
CA ASP A 14 -5.29 -10.43 -3.82
C ASP A 14 -4.14 -9.82 -4.66
N GLY A 15 -2.92 -9.85 -4.11
CA GLY A 15 -1.72 -9.31 -4.74
C GLY A 15 -1.62 -7.77 -4.73
N SER A 16 -2.60 -7.07 -4.15
CA SER A 16 -2.58 -5.62 -3.96
C SER A 16 -1.74 -5.24 -2.73
N PRO A 17 -1.12 -4.04 -2.71
CA PRO A 17 -0.52 -3.52 -1.49
C PRO A 17 -1.62 -3.16 -0.47
N VAL A 18 -1.33 -3.37 0.80
CA VAL A 18 -2.21 -3.01 1.92
C VAL A 18 -1.77 -1.67 2.49
N VAL A 19 -2.64 -0.67 2.41
CA VAL A 19 -2.45 0.70 2.89
C VAL A 19 -3.70 1.18 3.62
N GLY A 20 -3.73 1.04 4.95
CA GLY A 20 -4.88 1.43 5.76
C GLY A 20 -4.76 1.05 7.23
N PHE A 21 -5.68 1.55 8.06
CA PHE A 21 -5.76 1.20 9.47
C PHE A 21 -6.28 -0.23 9.66
N ASP A 22 -5.75 -0.91 10.68
CA ASP A 22 -6.27 -2.20 11.14
C ASP A 22 -7.64 -2.02 11.83
N ASP A 23 -8.57 -2.94 11.58
CA ASP A 23 -9.92 -2.89 12.13
C ASP A 23 -10.01 -3.34 13.59
N LYS A 24 -8.99 -4.06 14.09
CA LYS A 24 -8.92 -4.65 15.44
C LYS A 24 -7.88 -3.99 16.32
N ALA A 25 -6.86 -3.38 15.74
CA ALA A 25 -5.77 -2.72 16.46
C ALA A 25 -5.83 -1.19 16.30
N GLU A 26 -6.41 -0.51 17.30
CA GLU A 26 -6.57 0.94 17.31
C GLU A 26 -5.22 1.65 17.11
N GLY A 27 -5.18 2.57 16.12
CA GLY A 27 -3.99 3.34 15.79
C GLY A 27 -2.92 2.59 15.00
N PHE A 28 -3.10 1.29 14.70
CA PHE A 28 -2.17 0.53 13.87
C PHE A 28 -2.45 0.76 12.38
N PHE A 29 -1.42 1.15 11.62
CA PHE A 29 -1.54 1.42 10.18
C PHE A 29 -0.65 0.48 9.37
N TRP A 30 -1.24 -0.22 8.41
CA TRP A 30 -0.54 -1.09 7.47
C TRP A 30 0.03 -0.29 6.30
N LEU A 31 1.30 -0.55 5.99
CA LEU A 31 1.92 -0.26 4.70
C LEU A 31 2.72 -1.51 4.29
N ALA A 32 2.02 -2.48 3.70
CA ALA A 32 2.54 -3.82 3.49
C ALA A 32 2.18 -4.36 2.09
N GLY A 33 2.67 -5.56 1.75
CA GLY A 33 2.25 -6.26 0.53
C GLY A 33 2.73 -5.63 -0.77
N GLN A 34 3.84 -4.88 -0.77
CA GLN A 34 4.34 -4.16 -1.96
C GLN A 34 4.75 -5.09 -3.11
N GLY A 35 4.88 -6.40 -2.85
CA GLY A 35 5.19 -7.41 -3.83
C GLY A 35 6.46 -7.07 -4.62
N GLY A 36 6.34 -7.07 -5.95
CA GLY A 36 7.43 -6.66 -6.84
C GLY A 36 7.40 -5.21 -7.29
N TYR A 37 6.51 -4.38 -6.72
CA TYR A 37 6.17 -3.08 -7.30
C TYR A 37 6.52 -1.91 -6.38
N GLY A 38 7.02 -2.17 -5.17
CA GLY A 38 7.26 -1.15 -4.14
C GLY A 38 8.07 0.06 -4.61
N ILE A 39 9.07 -0.12 -5.47
CA ILE A 39 9.85 1.00 -6.02
C ILE A 39 8.97 1.88 -6.92
N LYS A 40 8.26 1.28 -7.87
CA LYS A 40 7.43 2.00 -8.86
C LYS A 40 6.25 2.71 -8.21
N THR A 41 5.62 2.07 -7.21
CA THR A 41 4.41 2.58 -6.56
C THR A 41 4.69 3.49 -5.37
N SER A 42 5.94 3.55 -4.88
CA SER A 42 6.29 4.31 -3.68
C SER A 42 5.80 5.76 -3.65
N PRO A 43 5.83 6.56 -4.74
CA PRO A 43 5.35 7.94 -4.67
C PRO A 43 3.84 8.04 -4.48
N ALA A 44 3.07 7.10 -5.06
CA ALA A 44 1.62 7.06 -4.91
C ALA A 44 1.22 6.54 -3.52
N LEU A 45 1.83 5.43 -3.08
CA LEU A 45 1.52 4.83 -1.78
C LEU A 45 1.93 5.73 -0.61
N ALA A 46 3.02 6.49 -0.72
CA ALA A 46 3.40 7.46 0.31
C ALA A 46 2.36 8.58 0.48
N ARG A 47 1.78 9.08 -0.63
CA ARG A 47 0.69 10.07 -0.56
C ARG A 47 -0.59 9.46 -0.01
N ALA A 48 -0.93 8.23 -0.43
CA ALA A 48 -2.06 7.50 0.11
C ALA A 48 -1.93 7.31 1.64
N CYS A 49 -0.76 6.84 2.13
CA CYS A 49 -0.49 6.74 3.56
C CYS A 49 -0.71 8.05 4.30
N ARG A 50 -0.08 9.14 3.81
CA ARG A 50 -0.18 10.47 4.44
C ARG A 50 -1.64 10.90 4.59
N ASP A 51 -2.43 10.81 3.53
CA ASP A 51 -3.79 11.35 3.52
C ASP A 51 -4.79 10.43 4.23
N LEU A 52 -4.60 9.11 4.17
CA LEU A 52 -5.40 8.17 4.95
C LEU A 52 -5.14 8.35 6.45
N ILE A 53 -3.89 8.54 6.87
CA ILE A 53 -3.55 8.80 8.28
C ILE A 53 -4.08 10.18 8.73
N GLY A 54 -3.87 11.23 7.92
CA GLY A 54 -4.19 12.60 8.33
C GLY A 54 -5.66 12.98 8.19
N THR A 55 -6.37 12.40 7.22
CA THR A 55 -7.71 12.84 6.83
C THR A 55 -8.70 11.69 6.62
N GLY A 56 -8.24 10.43 6.61
CA GLY A 56 -9.07 9.27 6.31
C GLY A 56 -9.49 9.17 4.84
N ARG A 57 -8.84 9.91 3.93
CA ARG A 57 -9.21 9.97 2.50
C ARG A 57 -8.00 9.71 1.60
N LEU A 58 -8.25 9.13 0.43
CA LEU A 58 -7.24 9.03 -0.61
C LEU A 58 -7.03 10.38 -1.34
N PRO A 59 -5.83 10.62 -1.89
CA PRO A 59 -5.60 11.73 -2.80
C PRO A 59 -6.56 11.72 -4.01
N ASP A 60 -7.08 12.90 -4.39
CA ASP A 60 -8.04 13.03 -5.50
C ASP A 60 -7.51 12.55 -6.85
N ASP A 61 -6.19 12.57 -7.07
CA ASP A 61 -5.58 12.00 -8.28
C ASP A 61 -5.67 10.47 -8.33
N LEU A 62 -5.59 9.78 -7.19
CA LEU A 62 -5.73 8.33 -7.14
C LEU A 62 -7.20 7.91 -7.34
N LEU A 63 -8.14 8.65 -6.74
CA LEU A 63 -9.57 8.46 -6.97
C LEU A 63 -9.93 8.64 -8.45
N ARG A 64 -9.38 9.67 -9.11
CA ARG A 64 -9.56 9.88 -10.57
C ARG A 64 -8.97 8.78 -11.44
N GLN A 65 -8.00 8.03 -10.93
CA GLN A 65 -7.46 6.84 -11.58
C GLN A 65 -8.28 5.58 -11.30
N GLY A 66 -9.37 5.69 -10.54
CA GLY A 66 -10.26 4.59 -10.19
C GLY A 66 -9.78 3.75 -9.02
N ILE A 67 -8.85 4.26 -8.21
CA ILE A 67 -8.42 3.60 -6.97
C ILE A 67 -9.35 4.03 -5.85
N GLU A 68 -10.07 3.08 -5.28
CA GLU A 68 -10.96 3.28 -4.14
C GLU A 68 -10.26 2.90 -2.82
N PRO A 69 -10.65 3.46 -1.67
CA PRO A 69 -10.05 3.11 -0.37
C PRO A 69 -10.09 1.60 -0.07
N GLY A 70 -11.14 0.92 -0.53
CA GLY A 70 -11.30 -0.53 -0.37
C GLY A 70 -10.29 -1.36 -1.16
N ASP A 71 -9.71 -0.82 -2.24
CA ASP A 71 -8.68 -1.52 -3.05
C ASP A 71 -7.34 -1.64 -2.31
N LEU A 72 -7.16 -0.85 -1.26
CA LEU A 72 -5.94 -0.78 -0.46
C LEU A 72 -6.17 -1.15 1.01
N ALA A 73 -7.42 -1.28 1.46
CA ALA A 73 -7.73 -1.56 2.85
C ALA A 73 -7.22 -2.96 3.26
N PRO A 74 -6.82 -3.16 4.53
CA PRO A 74 -6.64 -4.50 5.07
C PRO A 74 -7.94 -5.32 4.92
N LEU A 75 -7.81 -6.60 4.54
CA LEU A 75 -8.90 -7.57 4.49
C LEU A 75 -9.32 -8.04 5.88
#